data_AF-A0A7X6XJW6-F1
#
_entry.id   AF-A0A7X6XJW6-F1
#
_cell.length_a   1.000
_cell.length_b   1.000
_cell.length_c   1.000
_cell.angle_alpha   90.00
_cell.angle_beta   90.00
_cell.angle_gamma   90.00
#
_symmetry.space_group_name_H-M   'P 1'
#
loop_
_entity.id
_entity.type
_entity.pdbx_description
1 polymer ?
#
loop_
_entity_poly.entity_id
_entity_poly.type
_entity_poly.pdbx_seq_one_letter_code
_entity_poly.pdbx_strand_id
1 'polypeptide(L)'
;LSFFPSGAGQPAQPGALLSDDSVLLTALKQAEESNDLIVRLFEPTGQARVTTLSLPALGMETEVSLSPFEIKTLKVEVQTRRFVAVDLLERGI
;
A
#
# COMPACT_ATOMS: atom_id res chain seq x y z
N LEU A 1 -10.80 -2.17 -25.01
CA LEU A 1 -10.01 -3.40 -25.17
C LEU A 1 -10.66 -4.47 -24.30
N SER A 2 -11.01 -5.64 -24.85
CA SER A 2 -11.47 -6.75 -24.01
C SER A 2 -10.28 -7.66 -23.72
N PHE A 3 -9.83 -7.68 -22.46
CA PHE A 3 -8.74 -8.53 -22.00
C PHE A 3 -9.29 -9.89 -21.55
N PHE A 4 -9.15 -10.91 -22.40
CA PHE A 4 -9.43 -12.30 -22.06
C PHE A 4 -8.10 -13.08 -22.02
N PRO A 5 -7.36 -13.07 -20.89
CA PRO A 5 -6.17 -13.90 -20.78
C PRO A 5 -6.55 -15.38 -20.96
N SER A 6 -5.68 -16.17 -21.60
CA SER A 6 -5.94 -17.57 -21.95
C SER A 6 -6.15 -18.50 -20.75
N GLY A 7 -5.92 -18.03 -19.52
CA GLY A 7 -5.97 -18.83 -18.30
C GLY A 7 -4.84 -19.85 -18.15
N ALA A 8 -3.94 -19.95 -19.13
CA ALA A 8 -2.82 -20.90 -19.13
C ALA A 8 -1.60 -20.43 -18.30
N GLY A 9 -1.64 -19.21 -17.77
CA GLY A 9 -0.59 -18.63 -16.93
C GLY A 9 -0.80 -18.88 -15.44
N GLN A 10 0.16 -18.44 -14.62
CA GLN A 10 -0.03 -18.39 -13.17
C GLN A 10 -1.02 -17.28 -12.80
N PRO A 11 -1.86 -17.47 -11.77
CA PRO A 11 -2.69 -16.40 -11.24
C PRO A 11 -1.84 -15.19 -10.83
N ALA A 12 -2.35 -14.00 -11.11
CA ALA A 12 -1.73 -12.77 -10.61
C ALA A 12 -1.73 -12.80 -9.08
N GLN A 13 -0.61 -12.41 -8.48
CA GLN A 13 -0.55 -12.20 -7.04
C GLN A 13 -1.40 -10.99 -6.64
N PRO A 14 -1.91 -10.95 -5.40
CA PRO A 14 -2.58 -9.78 -4.87
C PRO A 14 -1.68 -8.54 -4.96
N GLY A 15 -2.28 -7.38 -5.29
CA GLY A 15 -1.55 -6.11 -5.36
C GLY A 15 -1.09 -5.62 -3.98
N ALA A 16 -1.92 -5.80 -2.96
CA ALA A 16 -1.60 -5.52 -1.56
C ALA A 16 -2.42 -6.45 -0.65
N LEU A 17 -1.86 -6.77 0.52
CA LEU A 17 -2.53 -7.48 1.61
C LEU A 17 -2.32 -6.69 2.91
N LEU A 18 -3.34 -6.68 3.76
CA LEU A 18 -3.30 -6.15 5.10
C LEU A 18 -3.58 -7.28 6.09
N SER A 19 -2.87 -7.33 7.22
CA SER A 19 -3.11 -8.33 8.26
C SER A 19 -4.22 -7.97 9.24
N ASP A 20 -4.60 -6.68 9.31
CA ASP A 20 -5.74 -6.18 10.09
C ASP A 20 -6.96 -5.96 9.18
N ASP A 21 -8.06 -6.64 9.48
CA ASP A 21 -9.32 -6.58 8.73
C ASP A 21 -10.06 -5.22 8.83
N SER A 22 -9.68 -4.36 9.78
CA SER A 22 -10.31 -3.06 10.02
C SER A 22 -9.60 -1.91 9.31
N VAL A 23 -8.31 -2.05 8.97
CA VAL A 23 -7.55 -0.99 8.30
C VAL A 23 -7.93 -0.95 6.82
N LEU A 24 -8.23 0.24 6.31
CA LEU A 24 -8.66 0.42 4.93
C LEU A 24 -7.49 0.86 4.04
N LEU A 25 -7.24 0.11 2.96
CA LEU A 25 -6.42 0.57 1.84
C LEU A 25 -7.28 1.48 0.94
N THR A 26 -7.07 2.79 1.06
CA THR A 26 -7.87 3.80 0.34
C THR A 26 -7.22 4.25 -0.97
N ALA A 27 -5.91 4.04 -1.13
CA ALA A 27 -5.21 4.25 -2.39
C ALA A 27 -4.05 3.27 -2.55
N LEU A 28 -3.93 2.72 -3.76
CA LEU A 28 -2.73 2.06 -4.28
C LEU A 28 -2.56 2.55 -5.72
N LYS A 29 -1.59 3.42 -5.95
CA LYS A 29 -1.35 4.03 -7.27
C LYS A 29 0.14 4.23 -7.52
N GLN A 30 0.50 4.59 -8.74
CA GLN A 30 1.82 5.12 -9.05
C GLN A 30 1.97 6.55 -8.47
N ALA A 31 3.17 6.91 -8.02
CA ALA A 31 3.52 8.27 -7.61
C ALA A 31 3.39 9.27 -8.77
N GLU A 32 3.18 10.55 -8.47
CA GLU A 32 2.98 11.58 -9.50
C GLU A 32 4.25 11.91 -10.27
N GLU A 33 5.40 11.90 -9.58
CA GLU A 33 6.69 12.33 -10.13
C GLU A 33 7.70 11.19 -10.31
N SER A 34 7.31 9.93 -10.06
CA SER A 34 8.20 8.78 -10.19
C SER A 34 7.48 7.48 -10.56
N ASN A 35 8.25 6.40 -10.76
CA ASN A 35 7.72 5.05 -10.93
C ASN A 35 7.56 4.31 -9.59
N ASP A 36 7.61 5.03 -8.47
CA ASP A 36 7.33 4.48 -7.14
C ASP A 36 5.82 4.29 -6.96
N LEU A 37 5.43 3.59 -5.90
CA LEU A 37 4.02 3.42 -5.54
C LEU A 37 3.65 4.29 -4.35
N ILE A 38 2.40 4.73 -4.32
CA ILE A 38 1.79 5.42 -3.20
C ILE A 38 0.70 4.54 -2.63
N VAL A 39 0.82 4.28 -1.33
CA VAL A 39 -0.12 3.51 -0.53
C VAL A 39 -0.73 4.42 0.53
N ARG A 40 -2.06 4.45 0.62
CA ARG A 40 -2.77 5.21 1.66
C ARG A 40 -3.63 4.29 2.51
N LEU A 41 -3.34 4.28 3.81
CA LEU A 41 -4.05 3.51 4.82
C LEU A 41 -4.87 4.45 5.69
N PHE A 42 -6.03 3.96 6.15
CA PHE A 42 -6.91 4.68 7.07
C PHE A 42 -7.39 3.76 8.19
N GLU A 43 -7.35 4.26 9.41
CA GLU A 43 -7.91 3.62 10.61
C GLU A 43 -9.33 4.18 10.87
N PRO A 44 -10.41 3.44 10.59
CA PRO A 44 -11.77 4.00 10.64
C PRO A 44 -12.46 3.87 12.00
N THR A 45 -11.87 3.20 12.99
CA THR A 45 -12.57 2.76 14.22
C THR A 45 -12.33 3.67 15.42
N GLY A 46 -11.37 4.60 15.34
CA GLY A 46 -10.99 5.47 16.45
C GLY A 46 -10.12 4.76 17.50
N GLN A 47 -9.45 3.67 17.14
CA GLN A 47 -8.56 2.90 18.01
C GLN A 47 -7.17 2.86 17.40
N ALA A 48 -6.12 2.94 18.23
CA ALA A 48 -4.76 2.72 17.76
C ALA A 48 -4.61 1.28 17.26
N ARG A 49 -4.01 1.09 16.08
CA ARG A 49 -3.87 -0.21 15.42
C ARG A 49 -2.48 -0.40 14.83
N VAL A 50 -2.11 -1.65 14.65
CA VAL A 50 -0.89 -2.05 13.94
C VAL A 50 -1.30 -3.08 12.88
N THR A 51 -0.91 -2.85 11.63
CA THR A 51 -1.17 -3.77 10.52
C THR A 51 0.12 -4.02 9.75
N THR A 52 0.24 -5.20 9.15
CA THR A 52 1.31 -5.51 8.20
C THR A 52 0.79 -5.23 6.79
N LEU A 53 1.41 -4.28 6.11
CA LEU A 53 1.21 -4.04 4.68
C LEU A 53 2.17 -4.94 3.91
N SER A 54 1.64 -5.87 3.13
CA SER A 54 2.41 -6.73 2.22
C SER A 54 2.10 -6.40 0.77
N LEU A 55 3.14 -6.36 -0.06
CA LEU A 55 3.09 -6.18 -1.53
C LEU A 55 3.71 -7.43 -2.18
N PRO A 56 2.96 -8.54 -2.32
CA PRO A 56 3.50 -9.83 -2.73
C PRO A 56 4.26 -9.79 -4.06
N ALA A 57 3.72 -9.07 -5.04
CA ALA A 57 4.34 -8.91 -6.36
C ALA A 57 5.73 -8.24 -6.32
N LEU A 58 6.03 -7.49 -5.27
CA LEU A 58 7.34 -6.87 -5.03
C LEU A 58 8.20 -7.65 -4.03
N GLY A 59 7.62 -8.64 -3.33
CA GLY A 59 8.24 -9.33 -2.21
C GLY A 59 8.61 -8.39 -1.06
N MET A 60 7.79 -7.37 -0.82
CA MET A 60 8.04 -6.34 0.19
C MET A 60 6.93 -6.32 1.22
N GLU A 61 7.28 -6.04 2.48
CA GLU A 61 6.31 -5.84 3.55
C GLU A 61 6.84 -4.86 4.60
N THR A 62 5.94 -4.25 5.34
CA THR A 62 6.27 -3.40 6.50
C THR A 62 5.14 -3.46 7.52
N GLU A 63 5.51 -3.37 8.79
CA GLU A 63 4.57 -3.03 9.85
C GLU A 63 4.20 -1.54 9.77
N VAL A 64 2.94 -1.21 10.02
CA VAL A 64 2.41 0.15 10.02
C VAL A 64 1.55 0.37 11.26
N SER A 65 1.99 1.28 12.11
CA SER A 65 1.22 1.74 13.28
C SER A 65 0.38 2.96 12.92
N LEU A 66 -0.92 2.89 13.22
CA LEU A 66 -1.91 3.93 12.97
C LEU A 66 -2.52 4.40 14.29
N SER A 67 -2.63 5.72 14.44
CA SER A 67 -3.37 6.36 15.52
C SER A 67 -4.88 6.35 15.21
N PRO A 68 -5.76 6.57 16.21
CA PRO A 68 -7.19 6.74 15.99
C PRO A 68 -7.52 7.71 14.85
N PHE A 69 -8.30 7.26 13.86
CA PHE A 69 -8.69 8.06 12.69
C PHE A 69 -7.52 8.58 11.82
N GLU A 70 -6.33 7.98 11.93
CA GLU A 70 -5.18 8.39 11.15
C GLU A 70 -5.31 7.97 9.68
N ILE A 71 -5.02 8.93 8.79
CA ILE A 71 -4.69 8.65 7.39
C ILE A 71 -3.17 8.66 7.27
N LYS A 72 -2.56 7.53 6.93
CA LYS A 72 -1.12 7.43 6.69
C LYS A 72 -0.85 7.16 5.23
N THR A 73 0.03 7.97 4.63
CA THR A 73 0.48 7.77 3.25
C THR A 73 1.95 7.32 3.26
N LEU A 74 2.23 6.25 2.52
CA LEU A 74 3.56 5.69 2.35
C LEU A 74 3.92 5.70 0.88
N LYS A 75 5.12 6.21 0.56
CA LYS A 75 5.78 5.99 -0.71
C LYS A 75 6.60 4.70 -0.63
N VAL A 76 6.38 3.81 -1.58
CA VAL A 76 7.11 2.55 -1.75
C VAL A 76 8.14 2.77 -2.84
N GLU A 77 9.38 2.99 -2.42
CA GLU A 77 10.50 3.17 -3.34
C GLU A 77 10.91 1.80 -3.91
N VAL A 78 10.55 1.54 -5.16
CA VAL A 78 10.64 0.19 -5.75
C VAL A 78 12.09 -0.23 -5.95
N GLN A 79 12.96 0.71 -6.32
CA GLN A 79 14.38 0.43 -6.57
C GLN A 79 15.17 0.19 -5.29
N THR A 80 14.93 1.00 -4.26
CA THR A 80 15.64 0.92 -2.97
C THR A 80 14.98 -0.06 -2.01
N ARG A 81 13.77 -0.56 -2.34
CA ARG A 81 12.93 -1.43 -1.52
C ARG A 81 12.64 -0.83 -0.15
N ARG A 82 12.26 0.45 -0.11
CA ARG A 82 11.97 1.18 1.13
C ARG A 82 10.53 1.67 1.19
N PHE A 83 9.99 1.73 2.40
CA PHE A 83 8.75 2.44 2.70
C PHE A 83 9.11 3.77 3.38
N VAL A 84 8.59 4.87 2.86
CA VAL A 84 8.85 6.22 3.35
C VAL A 84 7.53 6.91 3.63
N ALA A 85 7.37 7.47 4.83
CA ALA A 85 6.20 8.26 5.15
C ALA A 85 6.21 9.57 4.36
N VAL A 86 5.06 9.90 3.77
CA VAL A 86 4.87 11.12 2.98
C VAL A 86 3.53 11.76 3.32
N ASP A 87 3.43 13.07 3.06
CA ASP A 87 2.17 13.79 3.20
C ASP A 87 1.17 13.43 2.09
N LEU A 88 0.01 14.10 2.09
CA LEU A 88 -1.04 13.87 1.08
C LEU A 88 -0.59 14.21 -0.35
N LEU A 89 0.42 15.08 -0.48
CA LEU A 89 1.03 15.56 -1.72
C LEU A 89 2.33 14.81 -2.05
N GLU A 90 2.58 13.66 -1.41
CA GLU A 90 3.71 12.75 -1.69
C GLU A 90 5.09 13.32 -1.29
N ARG A 91 5.13 14.36 -0.46
CA ARG A 91 6.36 14.99 0.04
C ARG A 91 6.78 14.35 1.35
N GLY A 92 8.09 14.23 1.59
CA GLY A 92 8.63 13.67 2.83
C GLY A 92 8.18 14.44 4.08
N ILE A 93 7.95 13.70 5.17
CA ILE A 93 7.58 14.22 6.50
C ILE A 93 8.81 14.21 7.41
#